data_AF-W1YKI5-F1
#
_entry.id   AF-W1YKI5-F1
#
_cell.length_a   1.000
_cell.length_b   1.000
_cell.length_c   1.000
_cell.angle_alpha   90.00
_cell.angle_beta   90.00
_cell.angle_gamma   90.00
#
_symmetry.space_group_name_H-M   'P 1'
#
loop_
_entity.id
_entity.type
_entity.pdbx_description
1 polymer ?
#
loop_
_entity_poly.entity_id
_entity_poly.type
_entity_poly.pdbx_seq_one_letter_code
_entity_poly.pdbx_strand_id
1 'polypeptide(L)'
;ASTEKVQAKENVAGSSDKNIAKVSPKAGDQFGEAGATYEVNVSRNDVKDAAREAVTVNNANNNNNPITVTPVQDEANHNTTYQVTFDG
;
A
#
# COMPACT_ATOMS: atom_id res chain seq x y z
N ALA A 1 -18.83 8.95 -29.92
CA ALA A 1 -18.29 7.83 -29.14
C ALA A 1 -17.49 8.41 -27.97
N SER A 2 -17.55 7.78 -26.79
CA SER A 2 -16.79 8.21 -25.60
C SER A 2 -15.29 8.27 -25.89
N THR A 3 -14.62 9.32 -25.41
CA THR A 3 -13.18 9.58 -25.59
C THR A 3 -12.39 9.40 -24.31
N GLU A 4 -13.02 8.96 -23.24
CA GLU A 4 -12.41 8.83 -21.92
C GLU A 4 -11.28 7.79 -21.94
N LYS A 5 -10.10 8.21 -21.49
CA LYS A 5 -8.92 7.36 -21.30
C LYS A 5 -8.60 7.34 -19.81
N VAL A 6 -8.82 6.20 -19.16
CA VAL A 6 -8.51 6.01 -17.73
C VAL A 6 -7.29 5.11 -17.62
N GLN A 7 -6.27 5.58 -16.92
CA GLN A 7 -5.06 4.82 -16.62
C GLN A 7 -4.59 5.16 -15.21
N ALA A 8 -3.92 4.23 -14.54
CA ALA A 8 -3.27 4.53 -13.28
C ALA A 8 -2.20 5.61 -13.52
N LYS A 9 -2.09 6.56 -12.60
CA LYS A 9 -0.99 7.51 -12.63
C LYS A 9 0.30 6.74 -12.33
N GLU A 10 1.36 7.03 -13.05
CA GLU A 10 2.69 6.53 -12.69
C GLU A 10 3.11 7.03 -11.30
N ASN A 11 3.86 6.21 -10.59
CA ASN A 11 4.46 6.63 -9.33
C ASN A 11 5.48 7.75 -9.59
N VAL A 12 5.50 8.75 -8.72
CA VAL A 12 6.48 9.84 -8.83
C VAL A 12 7.86 9.28 -8.51
N ALA A 13 8.80 9.42 -9.46
CA ALA A 13 10.18 8.98 -9.28
C ALA A 13 10.82 9.72 -8.08
N GLY A 14 11.49 8.97 -7.21
CA GLY A 14 12.12 9.52 -5.99
C GLY A 14 11.15 9.84 -4.85
N SER A 15 9.83 9.65 -5.02
CA SER A 15 8.85 9.78 -3.93
C SER A 15 8.61 8.45 -3.23
N SER A 16 8.41 8.46 -1.91
CA SER A 16 7.84 7.32 -1.16
C SER A 16 6.32 7.25 -1.30
N ASP A 17 5.65 8.33 -1.70
CA ASP A 17 4.21 8.34 -1.98
C ASP A 17 3.92 7.55 -3.27
N LYS A 18 3.18 6.43 -3.13
CA LYS A 18 2.84 5.50 -4.21
C LYS A 18 1.33 5.42 -4.40
N ASN A 19 0.91 5.27 -5.65
CA ASN A 19 -0.49 5.04 -5.98
C ASN A 19 -0.90 3.61 -5.56
N ILE A 20 -2.03 3.50 -4.86
CA ILE A 20 -2.62 2.22 -4.45
C ILE A 20 -3.61 1.65 -5.48
N ALA A 21 -4.19 2.52 -6.31
CA ALA A 21 -5.19 2.13 -7.30
C ALA A 21 -4.51 1.50 -8.53
N LYS A 22 -5.02 0.33 -8.91
CA LYS A 22 -4.62 -0.37 -10.13
C LYS A 22 -5.71 -0.19 -11.16
N VAL A 23 -5.30 0.09 -12.40
CA VAL A 23 -6.21 0.19 -13.55
C VAL A 23 -5.71 -0.77 -14.60
N SER A 24 -6.62 -1.53 -15.20
CA SER A 24 -6.32 -2.41 -16.32
C SER A 24 -7.49 -2.40 -17.30
N PRO A 25 -7.26 -2.52 -18.62
CA PRO A 25 -8.34 -2.77 -19.55
C PRO A 25 -8.96 -4.12 -19.21
N LYS A 26 -10.28 -4.24 -19.41
CA LYS A 26 -10.97 -5.52 -19.31
C LYS A 26 -10.34 -6.50 -20.30
N ALA A 27 -10.35 -7.79 -19.97
CA ALA A 27 -9.81 -8.82 -20.86
C ALA A 27 -10.39 -8.69 -22.29
N GLY A 28 -9.49 -8.52 -23.27
CA GLY A 28 -9.82 -8.30 -24.68
C GLY A 28 -9.69 -6.85 -25.16
N ASP A 29 -9.72 -5.87 -24.26
CA ASP A 29 -9.53 -4.45 -24.58
C ASP A 29 -8.05 -4.04 -24.41
N GLN A 30 -7.65 -2.92 -25.02
CA GLN A 30 -6.35 -2.27 -24.80
C GLN A 30 -6.48 -0.84 -24.29
N PHE A 31 -5.44 -0.37 -23.60
CA PHE A 31 -5.33 1.04 -23.23
C PHE A 31 -5.39 1.94 -24.46
N GLY A 32 -6.26 2.94 -24.42
CA GLY A 32 -6.44 3.94 -25.46
C GLY A 32 -7.38 3.56 -26.61
N GLU A 33 -7.95 2.35 -26.63
CA GLU A 33 -8.94 1.94 -27.63
C GLU A 33 -10.30 2.64 -27.43
N ALA A 34 -10.97 2.95 -28.54
CA ALA A 34 -12.28 3.58 -28.51
C ALA A 34 -13.33 2.59 -28.00
N GLY A 35 -14.04 2.95 -26.92
CA GLY A 35 -15.04 2.08 -26.30
C GLY A 35 -14.48 1.01 -25.37
N ALA A 36 -13.17 1.03 -25.09
CA ALA A 36 -12.57 0.14 -24.08
C ALA A 36 -13.20 0.36 -22.70
N THR A 37 -13.39 -0.74 -21.98
CA THR A 37 -13.78 -0.74 -20.57
C THR A 37 -12.57 -0.94 -19.69
N TYR A 38 -12.43 -0.13 -18.65
CA TYR A 38 -11.35 -0.25 -17.67
C TYR A 38 -11.89 -0.76 -16.34
N GLU A 39 -11.17 -1.71 -15.76
CA GLU A 39 -11.40 -2.20 -14.42
C GLU A 39 -10.46 -1.46 -13.47
N VAL A 40 -11.05 -0.82 -12.45
CA VAL A 40 -10.31 -0.12 -11.40
C VAL A 40 -10.45 -0.92 -10.12
N ASN A 41 -9.32 -1.25 -9.50
CA ASN A 41 -9.30 -1.99 -8.24
C ASN A 41 -8.41 -1.29 -7.21
N VAL A 42 -8.91 -1.29 -5.98
CA VAL A 42 -8.11 -1.09 -4.77
C VAL A 42 -8.48 -2.26 -3.86
N SER A 43 -7.56 -3.20 -3.66
CA SER A 43 -7.82 -4.31 -2.77
C SER A 43 -7.62 -3.88 -1.32
N ARG A 44 -8.30 -4.56 -0.38
CA ARG A 44 -8.02 -4.32 1.06
C ARG A 44 -6.59 -4.67 1.43
N ASN A 45 -5.98 -5.62 0.72
CA ASN A 45 -4.60 -6.03 0.93
C ASN A 45 -3.63 -4.91 0.53
N ASP A 46 -3.84 -4.29 -0.64
CA ASP A 46 -3.05 -3.13 -1.08
C ASP A 46 -3.14 -1.97 -0.08
N VAL A 47 -4.33 -1.73 0.50
CA VAL A 47 -4.53 -0.71 1.55
C VAL A 47 -3.81 -1.07 2.85
N LYS A 48 -3.88 -2.34 3.27
CA LYS A 48 -3.18 -2.80 4.48
C LYS A 48 -1.67 -2.67 4.32
N ASP A 49 -1.14 -2.99 3.14
CA ASP A 49 0.28 -2.85 2.83
C ASP A 49 0.70 -1.38 2.91
N ALA A 50 -0.02 -0.50 2.22
CA ALA A 50 0.23 0.94 2.27
C ALA A 50 0.14 1.51 3.69
N ALA A 51 -0.81 1.00 4.51
CA ALA A 51 -0.96 1.45 5.90
C ALA A 51 0.25 1.09 6.77
N ARG A 52 1.05 0.08 6.43
CA ARG A 52 2.28 -0.24 7.17
C ARG A 52 3.31 0.88 7.11
N GLU A 53 3.38 1.61 5.99
CA GLU A 53 4.31 2.73 5.81
C GLU A 53 4.00 3.91 6.75
N ALA A 54 2.75 4.03 7.20
CA ALA A 54 2.32 5.11 8.08
C ALA A 54 2.67 4.86 9.57
N VAL A 55 3.04 3.63 9.95
CA VAL A 55 3.29 3.30 11.36
C VAL A 55 4.75 3.61 11.72
N THR A 56 4.93 4.51 12.68
CA THR A 56 6.24 4.83 13.26
C THR A 56 6.23 4.48 14.75
N VAL A 57 7.25 3.74 15.19
CA VAL A 57 7.51 3.48 16.61
C VAL A 57 8.75 4.27 17.00
N ASN A 58 8.62 5.16 17.98
CA ASN A 58 9.70 6.02 18.43
C ASN A 58 10.00 5.76 19.91
N ASN A 59 11.25 5.43 20.21
CA ASN A 59 11.74 5.23 21.59
C ASN A 59 12.45 6.48 22.15
N ALA A 60 12.28 7.65 21.52
CA ALA A 60 12.91 8.92 21.89
C ALA A 60 14.44 8.84 22.13
N ASN A 61 15.12 7.86 21.52
CA ASN A 61 16.53 7.51 21.75
C ASN A 61 16.90 7.22 23.21
N ASN A 62 15.95 6.73 24.02
CA ASN A 62 16.24 6.28 25.38
C ASN A 62 16.75 4.83 25.38
N ASN A 63 18.02 4.65 25.72
CA ASN A 63 18.66 3.34 25.79
C ASN A 63 18.25 2.50 27.02
N ASN A 64 17.51 3.09 27.97
CA ASN A 64 17.02 2.44 29.18
C ASN A 64 15.48 2.37 29.19
N ASN A 65 14.88 1.97 28.08
CA ASN A 65 13.43 1.78 27.99
C ASN A 65 13.08 0.32 28.36
N PRO A 66 12.26 0.10 29.40
CA PRO A 66 11.83 -1.25 29.76
C PRO A 66 10.79 -1.84 28.80
N ILE A 67 10.32 -1.06 27.82
CA ILE A 67 9.37 -1.52 26.80
C ILE A 67 10.10 -1.77 25.49
N THR A 68 10.00 -2.99 24.99
CA THR A 68 10.42 -3.36 23.63
C THR A 68 9.21 -3.58 22.74
N VAL A 69 9.23 -3.01 21.54
CA VAL A 69 8.21 -3.22 20.50
C VAL A 69 8.87 -3.88 19.28
N THR A 70 8.44 -5.09 18.95
CA THR A 70 8.96 -5.84 17.80
C THR A 70 7.86 -6.02 16.76
N PRO A 71 7.99 -5.42 15.55
CA PRO A 71 7.05 -5.66 14.47
C PRO A 71 7.31 -7.04 13.84
N VAL A 72 6.24 -7.80 13.60
CA VAL A 72 6.25 -9.08 12.89
C VAL A 72 5.30 -8.97 11.70
N GLN A 73 5.86 -8.97 10.49
CA GLN A 73 5.09 -8.91 9.25
C GLN A 73 4.62 -10.29 8.82
N ASP A 74 3.37 -10.35 8.37
CA ASP A 74 2.76 -11.50 7.71
C ASP A 74 2.33 -11.06 6.31
N GLU A 75 3.17 -11.35 5.33
CA GLU A 75 2.95 -10.97 3.94
C GLU A 75 1.76 -11.71 3.31
N ALA A 76 1.48 -12.94 3.73
CA ALA A 76 0.36 -13.71 3.18
C ALA A 76 -0.99 -13.12 3.60
N ASN A 77 -1.09 -12.61 4.84
CA ASN A 77 -2.31 -12.02 5.38
C ASN A 77 -2.36 -10.48 5.31
N HIS A 78 -1.30 -9.87 4.78
CA HIS A 78 -1.12 -8.43 4.69
C HIS A 78 -1.24 -7.72 6.04
N ASN A 79 -0.76 -8.37 7.12
CA ASN A 79 -0.83 -7.81 8.47
C ASN A 79 0.57 -7.52 9.04
N THR A 80 0.63 -6.66 10.05
CA THR A 80 1.80 -6.51 10.93
C THR A 80 1.33 -6.59 12.37
N THR A 81 1.88 -7.53 13.13
CA THR A 81 1.64 -7.64 14.57
C THR A 81 2.76 -6.94 15.31
N TYR A 82 2.42 -6.03 16.24
CA TYR A 82 3.41 -5.37 17.09
C TYR A 82 3.45 -6.06 18.45
N GLN A 83 4.48 -6.85 18.68
CA GLN A 83 4.70 -7.52 19.96
C GLN A 83 5.27 -6.51 20.94
N VAL A 84 4.58 -6.30 22.06
CA VAL A 84 5.00 -5.37 23.12
C VAL A 84 5.40 -6.19 24.34
N THR A 85 6.61 -5.96 24.85
CA THR A 85 7.13 -6.61 26.06
C THR A 85 7.56 -5.53 27.05
N PHE A 86 7.35 -5.79 28.35
CA PHE A 86 7.83 -4.97 29.46
C PHE A 86 8.77 -5.81 30.33
N ASP A 87 9.97 -5.32 30.63
CA ASP A 87 11.02 -6.04 31.37
C ASP A 87 11.45 -5.35 32.69
N GLY A 88 10.59 -4.50 33.25
CA GLY A 88 10.84 -3.79 34.52
C GLY A 88 10.33 -4.46 35.78
#